data_AF-A0AAD1Z767-F1
#
_entry.id   AF-A0AAD1Z767-F1
#
_cell.length_a   1.000
_cell.length_b   1.000
_cell.length_c   1.000
_cell.angle_alpha   90.00
_cell.angle_beta   90.00
_cell.angle_gamma   90.00
#
_symmetry.space_group_name_H-M   'P 1'
#
loop_
_entity.id
_entity.type
_entity.pdbx_description
1 polymer ?
#
loop_
_entity_poly.entity_id
_entity_poly.type
_entity_poly.pdbx_seq_one_letter_code
_entity_poly.pdbx_strand_id
1 'polypeptide(L)'
;MARRGTGLSTPLTPSSMSQFKSAEDLADYLKHFRADNIVNDAEFIRKRLVIDSGPWTVLGQSYGGFCAVTYLSFAPQGLKQVLLTGGIPPIGNGCNADAVYRACIDQIVIQNEKYYQRFPQDIEIVREVVNHLAESEGGGVPLPSGGILTPRGLQILGVSAFGFTGFESLHYMFERVWDPVLVPGAPKKLSYYFLNDYERWLSLDTNRLYVLMHESIYCQGAPSLWSVTK
;
A
#
# COMPACT_ATOMS: atom_id res chain seq x y z
N MET A 1 -16.27 -5.63 -12.22
CA MET A 1 -16.22 -6.95 -11.53
C MET A 1 -15.49 -6.76 -10.21
N ALA A 2 -16.04 -7.24 -9.09
CA ALA A 2 -15.32 -7.24 -7.81
C ALA A 2 -14.24 -8.32 -7.82
N ARG A 3 -13.06 -8.02 -7.24
CA ARG A 3 -11.94 -8.97 -7.20
C ARG A 3 -12.13 -9.91 -6.01
N ARG A 4 -11.87 -11.21 -6.23
CA ARG A 4 -11.74 -12.20 -5.15
C ARG A 4 -10.88 -11.65 -4.00
N GLY A 5 -11.25 -11.97 -2.77
CA GLY A 5 -10.53 -11.50 -1.58
C GLY A 5 -10.90 -10.10 -1.12
N THR A 6 -11.80 -9.41 -1.83
CA THR A 6 -12.19 -8.02 -1.53
C THR A 6 -13.69 -7.82 -1.54
N GLY A 7 -14.19 -6.83 -0.79
CA GLY A 7 -15.61 -6.46 -0.78
C GLY A 7 -16.52 -7.66 -0.47
N LEU A 8 -17.48 -7.93 -1.35
CA LEU A 8 -18.41 -9.07 -1.22
C LEU A 8 -17.88 -10.38 -1.84
N SER A 9 -16.68 -10.37 -2.41
CA SER A 9 -16.07 -11.51 -3.09
C SER A 9 -15.13 -12.28 -2.14
N THR A 10 -15.67 -12.74 -1.01
CA THR A 10 -14.94 -13.46 0.06
C THR A 10 -13.76 -12.66 0.62
N PRO A 11 -14.02 -11.57 1.37
CA PRO A 11 -12.96 -10.70 1.89
C PRO A 11 -12.08 -11.43 2.90
N LEU A 12 -10.76 -11.24 2.81
CA LEU A 12 -9.82 -11.71 3.83
C LEU A 12 -9.77 -10.73 5.00
N THR A 13 -10.29 -11.16 6.15
CA THR A 13 -10.28 -10.43 7.42
C THR A 13 -9.32 -11.09 8.41
N PRO A 14 -8.94 -10.41 9.52
CA PRO A 14 -8.16 -11.06 10.57
C PRO A 14 -8.81 -12.34 11.10
N SER A 15 -10.14 -12.32 11.28
CA SER A 15 -10.90 -13.48 11.75
C SER A 15 -11.03 -14.60 10.72
N SER A 16 -11.01 -14.30 9.42
CA SER A 16 -10.99 -15.34 8.39
C SER A 16 -9.60 -15.95 8.27
N MET A 17 -8.54 -15.14 8.35
CA MET A 17 -7.16 -15.61 8.28
C MET A 17 -6.75 -16.41 9.53
N SER A 18 -7.33 -16.15 10.70
CA SER A 18 -7.08 -16.93 11.91
C SER A 18 -7.66 -18.36 11.88
N GLN A 19 -8.43 -18.71 10.85
CA GLN A 19 -8.95 -20.08 10.67
C GLN A 19 -7.90 -21.04 10.11
N PHE A 20 -6.84 -20.52 9.49
CA PHE A 20 -5.73 -21.31 8.99
C PHE A 20 -4.85 -21.78 10.16
N LYS A 21 -4.39 -23.03 10.09
CA LYS A 21 -3.65 -23.67 11.18
C LYS A 21 -2.14 -23.40 11.11
N SER A 22 -1.64 -22.94 9.97
CA SER A 22 -0.24 -22.63 9.74
C SER A 22 -0.09 -21.42 8.80
N ALA A 23 1.10 -20.80 8.82
CA ALA A 23 1.42 -19.70 7.92
C ALA A 23 1.54 -20.18 6.47
N GLU A 24 2.01 -21.42 6.30
CA GLU A 24 2.13 -22.12 5.02
C GLU A 24 0.75 -22.30 4.37
N ASP A 25 -0.25 -22.78 5.13
CA ASP A 25 -1.62 -22.94 4.63
C ASP A 25 -2.22 -21.61 4.18
N LEU A 26 -1.97 -20.54 4.96
CA LEU A 26 -2.42 -19.20 4.60
C LEU A 26 -1.72 -18.70 3.34
N ALA A 27 -0.41 -18.89 3.22
CA ALA A 27 0.37 -18.50 2.04
C ALA A 27 -0.07 -19.25 0.79
N ASP A 28 -0.38 -20.55 0.90
CA ASP A 28 -0.92 -21.35 -0.19
C ASP A 28 -2.29 -20.85 -0.61
N TYR A 29 -3.17 -20.54 0.35
CA TYR A 29 -4.47 -19.95 0.05
C TYR A 29 -4.34 -18.57 -0.62
N LEU A 30 -3.37 -17.76 -0.19
CA LEU A 30 -3.12 -16.44 -0.75
C LEU A 30 -2.77 -16.46 -2.24
N LYS A 31 -2.20 -17.56 -2.76
CA LYS A 31 -1.93 -17.73 -4.20
C LYS A 31 -3.18 -17.63 -5.06
N HIS A 32 -4.36 -17.95 -4.51
CA HIS A 32 -5.62 -17.83 -5.22
C HIS A 32 -6.02 -16.38 -5.51
N PHE A 33 -5.43 -15.36 -4.88
CA PHE A 33 -5.79 -13.95 -5.07
C PHE A 33 -4.89 -13.20 -6.06
N ARG A 34 -3.98 -13.92 -6.73
CA ARG A 34 -3.08 -13.33 -7.73
C ARG A 34 -3.82 -12.91 -9.00
N ALA A 35 -3.17 -12.05 -9.79
CA ALA A 35 -3.73 -11.46 -11.01
C ALA A 35 -4.17 -12.52 -12.04
N ASP A 36 -3.44 -13.63 -12.18
CA ASP A 36 -3.80 -14.75 -13.06
C ASP A 36 -5.16 -15.36 -12.69
N ASN A 37 -5.41 -15.53 -11.40
CA ASN A 37 -6.68 -16.05 -10.90
C ASN A 37 -7.83 -15.04 -11.01
N ILE A 38 -7.54 -13.74 -10.90
CA ILE A 38 -8.52 -12.67 -11.17
C ILE A 38 -8.91 -12.67 -12.66
N VAL A 39 -7.95 -12.88 -13.56
CA VAL A 39 -8.20 -13.02 -15.01
C VAL A 39 -9.05 -14.25 -15.30
N ASN A 40 -8.78 -15.38 -14.65
CA ASN A 40 -9.58 -16.60 -14.80
C ASN A 40 -11.05 -16.37 -14.42
N ASP A 41 -11.31 -15.65 -13.32
CA ASP A 41 -12.68 -15.28 -12.95
C ASP A 41 -13.33 -14.37 -14.01
N ALA A 42 -12.60 -13.38 -14.50
CA ALA A 42 -13.12 -12.46 -15.51
C ALA A 42 -13.51 -13.21 -16.80
N GLU A 43 -12.67 -14.14 -17.26
CA GLU A 43 -12.96 -15.00 -18.41
C GLU A 43 -14.12 -15.96 -18.14
N PHE A 44 -14.23 -16.50 -16.92
CA PHE A 44 -15.36 -17.34 -16.53
C PHE A 44 -16.67 -16.56 -16.61
N ILE A 45 -16.73 -15.36 -16.02
CA ILE A 45 -17.91 -14.49 -16.06
C ILE A 45 -18.25 -14.13 -17.50
N ARG A 46 -17.25 -13.71 -18.29
CA ARG A 46 -17.43 -13.36 -19.70
C ARG A 46 -18.05 -14.51 -20.50
N LYS A 47 -17.53 -15.73 -20.35
CA LYS A 47 -17.96 -16.88 -21.15
C LYS A 47 -19.26 -17.52 -20.66
N ARG A 48 -19.57 -17.43 -19.36
CA ARG A 48 -20.63 -18.24 -18.73
C ARG A 48 -21.81 -17.43 -18.22
N LEU A 49 -21.60 -16.18 -17.81
CA LEU A 49 -22.63 -15.39 -17.13
C LEU A 49 -23.14 -14.24 -18.00
N VAL A 50 -22.34 -13.77 -18.95
CA VAL A 50 -22.75 -12.72 -19.89
C VAL A 50 -23.11 -13.38 -21.22
N ILE A 51 -24.42 -13.49 -21.48
CA ILE A 51 -24.96 -14.05 -22.72
C ILE A 51 -24.48 -13.20 -23.90
N ASP A 52 -24.07 -13.86 -24.99
CA ASP A 52 -23.52 -13.25 -26.21
C ASP A 52 -22.33 -12.32 -25.96
N SER A 53 -21.55 -12.59 -24.91
CA SER A 53 -20.41 -11.76 -24.60
C SER A 53 -19.29 -11.91 -25.62
N GLY A 54 -19.13 -10.88 -26.45
CA GLY A 54 -17.92 -10.66 -27.23
C GLY A 54 -16.71 -10.28 -26.36
N PRO A 55 -15.57 -9.93 -26.99
CA PRO A 55 -14.39 -9.44 -26.30
C PRO A 55 -14.66 -8.13 -25.53
N TRP A 56 -14.05 -7.99 -24.35
CA TRP A 56 -14.26 -6.85 -23.46
C TRP A 56 -13.26 -5.72 -23.69
N THR A 57 -13.70 -4.48 -23.45
CA THR A 57 -12.79 -3.38 -23.14
C THR A 57 -12.55 -3.37 -21.64
N VAL A 58 -11.30 -3.37 -21.19
CA VAL A 58 -10.98 -3.29 -19.75
C VAL A 58 -10.21 -2.01 -19.44
N LEU A 59 -10.51 -1.42 -18.29
CA LEU A 59 -9.81 -0.27 -17.72
C LEU A 59 -9.04 -0.73 -16.48
N GLY A 60 -7.71 -0.54 -16.49
CA GLY A 60 -6.82 -0.92 -15.41
C GLY A 60 -6.19 0.30 -14.75
N GLN A 61 -6.37 0.43 -13.43
CA GLN A 61 -5.73 1.43 -12.59
C GLN A 61 -5.07 0.75 -11.40
N SER A 62 -3.86 1.19 -11.02
CA SER A 62 -3.10 0.61 -9.91
C SER A 62 -2.99 -0.92 -10.08
N TYR A 63 -3.30 -1.73 -9.07
CA TYR A 63 -3.30 -3.18 -9.20
C TYR A 63 -4.23 -3.71 -10.31
N GLY A 64 -5.26 -2.95 -10.70
CA GLY A 64 -6.07 -3.26 -11.89
C GLY A 64 -5.28 -3.19 -13.20
N GLY A 65 -4.27 -2.32 -13.29
CA GLY A 65 -3.34 -2.28 -14.42
C GLY A 65 -2.48 -3.54 -14.50
N PHE A 66 -1.98 -4.04 -13.36
CA PHE A 66 -1.30 -5.34 -13.28
C PHE A 66 -2.20 -6.47 -13.79
N CYS A 67 -3.45 -6.52 -13.31
CA CYS A 67 -4.43 -7.49 -13.77
C CYS A 67 -4.71 -7.37 -15.28
N ALA A 68 -4.82 -6.16 -15.80
CA ALA A 68 -5.09 -5.91 -17.21
C ALA A 68 -3.93 -6.37 -18.12
N VAL A 69 -2.68 -6.13 -17.71
CA VAL A 69 -1.50 -6.65 -18.42
C VAL A 69 -1.43 -8.17 -18.33
N THR A 70 -1.73 -8.77 -17.17
CA THR A 70 -1.85 -10.23 -17.05
C THR A 70 -2.95 -10.79 -17.98
N TYR A 71 -4.07 -10.10 -18.13
CA TYR A 71 -5.16 -10.51 -19.02
C TYR A 71 -4.69 -10.56 -20.49
N LEU A 72 -3.94 -9.53 -20.94
CA LEU A 72 -3.33 -9.54 -22.27
C LEU A 72 -2.42 -10.76 -22.51
N SER A 73 -1.72 -11.24 -21.48
CA SER A 73 -0.84 -12.40 -21.60
C SER A 73 -1.58 -13.73 -21.56
N PHE A 74 -2.64 -13.86 -20.75
CA PHE A 74 -3.27 -15.16 -20.45
C PHE A 74 -4.52 -15.43 -21.31
N ALA A 75 -5.26 -14.37 -21.70
CA ALA A 75 -6.49 -14.52 -22.48
C ALA A 75 -6.74 -13.31 -23.42
N PRO A 76 -5.78 -12.97 -24.31
CA PRO A 76 -5.90 -11.81 -25.20
C PRO A 76 -7.14 -11.84 -26.10
N GLN A 77 -7.59 -13.04 -26.51
CA GLN A 77 -8.81 -13.23 -27.31
C GLN A 77 -10.10 -12.77 -26.60
N GLY A 78 -10.06 -12.67 -25.27
CA GLY A 78 -11.17 -12.16 -24.47
C GLY A 78 -11.25 -10.63 -24.47
N LEU A 79 -10.29 -9.94 -25.08
CA LEU A 79 -10.14 -8.49 -25.00
C LEU A 79 -10.24 -7.83 -26.37
N LYS A 80 -11.01 -6.74 -26.44
CA LYS A 80 -11.04 -5.81 -27.56
C LYS A 80 -9.95 -4.75 -27.42
N GLN A 81 -9.77 -4.20 -26.22
CA GLN A 81 -8.78 -3.18 -25.91
C GLN A 81 -8.55 -3.07 -24.39
N VAL A 82 -7.40 -2.53 -24.01
CA VAL A 82 -7.01 -2.27 -22.62
C VAL A 82 -6.66 -0.81 -22.46
N LEU A 83 -7.32 -0.13 -21.52
CA LEU A 83 -7.04 1.24 -21.15
C LEU A 83 -6.27 1.22 -19.82
N LEU A 84 -5.07 1.76 -19.79
CA LEU A 84 -4.23 1.81 -18.59
C LEU A 84 -4.14 3.22 -18.06
N THR A 85 -4.43 3.40 -16.77
CA THR A 85 -4.31 4.68 -16.06
C THR A 85 -3.33 4.55 -14.88
N GLY A 86 -2.36 3.65 -15.00
CA GLY A 86 -1.34 3.36 -13.99
C GLY A 86 -1.32 1.89 -13.57
N GLY A 87 -0.21 1.48 -12.94
CA GLY A 87 0.02 0.10 -12.51
C GLY A 87 0.52 -0.79 -13.62
N ILE A 88 1.80 -0.65 -13.96
CA ILE A 88 2.47 -1.44 -14.99
C ILE A 88 3.38 -2.44 -14.29
N PRO A 89 3.23 -3.76 -14.53
CA PRO A 89 4.14 -4.74 -13.96
C PRO A 89 5.55 -4.54 -14.54
N PRO A 90 6.60 -4.73 -13.73
CA PRO A 90 7.94 -4.70 -14.28
C PRO A 90 8.13 -5.86 -15.27
N ILE A 91 8.96 -5.63 -16.29
CA ILE A 91 9.23 -6.60 -17.35
C ILE A 91 10.70 -6.96 -17.31
N GLY A 92 11.00 -8.25 -17.14
CA GLY A 92 12.37 -8.77 -17.19
C GLY A 92 12.54 -10.02 -16.35
N ASN A 93 13.38 -10.95 -16.82
CA ASN A 93 13.72 -12.13 -16.04
C ASN A 93 14.57 -11.71 -14.83
N GLY A 94 14.20 -12.19 -13.64
CA GLY A 94 14.86 -11.84 -12.39
C GLY A 94 14.35 -10.55 -11.74
N CYS A 95 13.26 -9.96 -12.21
CA CYS A 95 12.68 -8.79 -11.57
C CYS A 95 12.00 -9.15 -10.24
N ASN A 96 12.22 -8.32 -9.22
CA ASN A 96 11.67 -8.47 -7.88
C ASN A 96 11.38 -7.10 -7.25
N ALA A 97 10.85 -7.11 -6.02
CA ALA A 97 10.54 -5.89 -5.28
C ALA A 97 11.74 -4.97 -5.07
N ASP A 98 12.95 -5.51 -4.79
CA ASP A 98 14.17 -4.70 -4.66
C ASP A 98 14.46 -3.87 -5.92
N ALA A 99 14.30 -4.47 -7.11
CA ALA A 99 14.53 -3.77 -8.37
C ALA A 99 13.54 -2.62 -8.58
N VAL A 100 12.26 -2.86 -8.27
CA VAL A 100 11.21 -1.82 -8.36
C VAL A 100 11.46 -0.71 -7.35
N TYR A 101 11.76 -1.05 -6.10
CA TYR A 101 12.05 -0.06 -5.07
C TYR A 101 13.27 0.80 -5.41
N ARG A 102 14.37 0.19 -5.87
CA ARG A 102 15.54 0.95 -6.33
C ARG A 102 15.20 1.92 -7.45
N ALA A 103 14.38 1.52 -8.42
CA ALA A 103 13.95 2.40 -9.51
C ALA A 103 13.07 3.57 -9.03
N CYS A 104 12.40 3.43 -7.87
CA CYS A 104 11.54 4.46 -7.30
C CYS A 104 12.28 5.42 -6.35
N ILE A 105 13.45 5.07 -5.82
CA ILE A 105 14.17 5.88 -4.82
C ILE A 105 14.40 7.31 -5.31
N ASP A 106 14.92 7.48 -6.53
CA ASP A 106 15.22 8.82 -7.07
C ASP A 106 13.96 9.69 -7.17
N GLN A 107 12.83 9.09 -7.54
CA GLN A 107 11.55 9.81 -7.58
C GLN A 107 11.09 10.20 -6.18
N ILE A 108 11.25 9.31 -5.19
CA ILE A 108 10.92 9.61 -3.79
C ILE A 108 11.75 10.78 -3.28
N VAL A 109 13.06 10.82 -3.59
CA VAL A 109 13.94 11.94 -3.21
C VAL A 109 13.42 13.25 -3.82
N ILE A 110 13.12 13.26 -5.12
CA ILE A 110 12.59 14.45 -5.81
C ILE A 110 11.26 14.92 -5.18
N GLN A 111 10.36 14.02 -4.79
CA GLN A 111 9.10 14.42 -4.16
C GLN A 111 9.32 15.00 -2.75
N ASN A 112 10.24 14.43 -1.97
CA ASN A 112 10.62 14.98 -0.67
C ASN A 112 11.24 16.38 -0.81
N GLU A 113 12.13 16.58 -1.78
CA GLU A 113 12.74 17.89 -2.05
C GLU A 113 11.68 18.94 -2.40
N LYS A 114 10.73 18.60 -3.28
CA LYS A 114 9.62 19.50 -3.62
C LYS A 114 8.72 19.81 -2.41
N TYR A 115 8.47 18.81 -1.57
CA TYR A 115 7.69 19.00 -0.35
C TYR A 115 8.38 20.00 0.59
N TYR A 116 9.64 19.78 0.92
CA TYR A 116 10.39 20.66 1.82
C TYR A 116 10.71 22.03 1.22
N GLN A 117 10.84 22.15 -0.11
CA GLN A 117 10.93 23.45 -0.77
C GLN A 117 9.65 24.27 -0.56
N ARG A 118 8.49 23.60 -0.55
CA ARG A 118 7.18 24.24 -0.35
C ARG A 118 6.90 24.55 1.12
N PHE A 119 7.28 23.65 2.03
CA PHE A 119 7.05 23.77 3.47
C PHE A 119 8.38 23.61 4.24
N PRO A 120 9.30 24.59 4.18
CA PRO A 120 10.63 24.49 4.80
C PRO A 120 10.56 24.34 6.32
N GLN A 121 9.53 24.87 6.96
CA GLN A 121 9.29 24.74 8.41
C GLN A 121 9.07 23.27 8.85
N ASP A 122 8.56 22.42 7.95
CA ASP A 122 8.27 21.02 8.28
C ASP A 122 9.54 20.20 8.47
N ILE A 123 10.70 20.65 7.97
CA ILE A 123 11.98 19.96 8.15
C ILE A 123 12.28 19.79 9.64
N GLU A 124 12.19 20.86 10.42
CA GLU A 124 12.49 20.82 11.86
C GLU A 124 11.40 20.07 12.63
N ILE A 125 10.13 20.21 12.23
CA ILE A 125 9.02 19.47 12.85
C ILE A 125 9.23 17.96 12.66
N VAL A 126 9.50 17.52 11.43
CA VAL A 126 9.72 16.10 11.12
C VAL A 126 10.95 15.57 11.86
N ARG A 127 12.05 16.32 11.91
CA ARG A 127 13.25 15.95 12.69
C ARG A 127 12.91 15.77 14.17
N GLU A 128 12.17 16.70 14.74
CA GLU A 128 11.76 16.63 16.14
C GLU A 128 10.89 15.40 16.41
N VAL A 129 9.92 15.10 15.53
CA VAL A 129 9.07 13.90 15.64
C VAL A 129 9.92 12.65 15.55
N VAL A 130 10.81 12.54 14.55
CA VAL A 130 11.68 11.37 14.38
C VAL A 130 12.54 11.14 15.62
N ASN A 131 13.15 12.20 16.17
CA ASN A 131 13.95 12.10 17.39
C ASN A 131 13.11 11.68 18.59
N HIS A 132 11.95 12.31 18.80
CA HIS A 132 11.03 11.96 19.88
C HIS A 132 10.57 10.50 19.81
N LEU A 133 10.24 10.01 18.61
CA LEU A 133 9.88 8.60 18.41
C LEU A 133 11.06 7.66 18.70
N ALA A 134 12.28 8.03 18.30
CA ALA A 134 13.48 7.22 18.53
C ALA A 134 13.89 7.18 20.01
N GLU A 135 13.73 8.30 20.73
CA GLU A 135 14.07 8.45 22.15
C GLU A 135 12.98 7.91 23.09
N SER A 136 11.76 7.71 22.57
CA SER A 136 10.67 7.11 23.33
C SER A 136 11.01 5.68 23.74
N GLU A 137 10.59 5.31 24.95
CA GLU A 137 10.78 3.96 25.48
C GLU A 137 10.20 2.91 24.51
N GLY A 138 11.01 1.93 24.11
CA GLY A 138 10.63 0.92 23.12
C GLY A 138 10.74 1.36 21.65
N GLY A 139 11.30 2.54 21.37
CA GLY A 139 11.60 3.00 20.00
C GLY A 139 10.38 3.50 19.22
N GLY A 140 9.34 3.96 19.94
CA GLY A 140 8.16 4.57 19.33
C GLY A 140 7.08 4.95 20.33
N VAL A 141 5.96 5.47 19.82
CA VAL A 141 4.82 5.93 20.62
C VAL A 141 3.58 5.08 20.32
N PRO A 142 2.79 4.67 21.34
CA PRO A 142 1.58 3.88 21.12
C PRO A 142 0.56 4.61 20.24
N LEU A 143 -0.06 3.86 19.34
CA LEU A 143 -1.14 4.35 18.47
C LEU A 143 -2.52 4.13 19.11
N PRO A 144 -3.53 4.98 18.84
CA PRO A 144 -4.87 4.88 19.41
C PRO A 144 -5.59 3.54 19.20
N SER A 145 -5.44 2.91 18.04
CA SER A 145 -6.05 1.60 17.75
C SER A 145 -5.21 0.41 18.21
N GLY A 146 -4.02 0.66 18.75
CA GLY A 146 -3.01 -0.34 19.09
C GLY A 146 -1.85 -0.36 18.10
N GLY A 147 -0.72 -0.91 18.54
CA GLY A 147 0.55 -0.84 17.80
C GLY A 147 1.40 0.37 18.20
N ILE A 148 2.49 0.56 17.46
CA ILE A 148 3.54 1.54 17.80
C ILE A 148 3.90 2.33 16.54
N LEU A 149 3.81 3.65 16.62
CA LEU A 149 4.40 4.55 15.64
C LEU A 149 5.90 4.64 15.89
N THR A 150 6.70 4.19 14.92
CA THR A 150 8.16 4.24 14.96
C THR A 150 8.67 5.27 13.95
N PRO A 151 9.96 5.67 14.01
CA PRO A 151 10.57 6.53 12.99
C PRO A 151 10.41 5.99 11.57
N ARG A 152 10.58 4.66 11.37
CA ARG A 152 10.39 4.01 10.07
C ARG A 152 8.91 4.01 9.65
N GLY A 153 7.99 3.85 10.60
CA GLY A 153 6.55 3.95 10.36
C GLY A 153 6.14 5.34 9.85
N LEU A 154 6.68 6.40 10.45
CA LEU A 154 6.42 7.79 10.02
C LEU A 154 6.75 8.01 8.54
N GLN A 155 7.85 7.41 8.04
CA GLN A 155 8.28 7.56 6.64
C GLN A 155 7.27 6.98 5.64
N ILE A 156 6.37 6.08 6.06
CA ILE A 156 5.33 5.50 5.20
C ILE A 156 4.31 6.58 4.76
N LEU A 157 4.17 7.69 5.50
CA LEU A 157 3.30 8.81 5.13
C LEU A 157 3.60 9.34 3.72
N GLY A 158 4.84 9.24 3.26
CA GLY A 158 5.22 9.63 1.89
C GLY A 158 4.47 8.85 0.80
N VAL A 159 4.11 7.58 1.04
CA VAL A 159 3.35 6.76 0.08
C VAL A 159 1.97 7.37 -0.20
N SER A 160 1.31 7.88 0.84
CA SER A 160 -0.02 8.51 0.73
C SER A 160 0.08 9.97 0.28
N ALA A 161 1.01 10.74 0.86
CA ALA A 161 1.18 12.17 0.59
C ALA A 161 1.60 12.48 -0.85
N PHE A 162 2.50 11.68 -1.41
CA PHE A 162 3.12 11.98 -2.72
C PHE A 162 2.37 11.36 -3.90
N GLY A 163 1.32 10.57 -3.63
CA GLY A 163 0.52 9.87 -4.65
C GLY A 163 -0.97 10.22 -4.68
N PHE A 164 -1.60 10.54 -3.54
CA PHE A 164 -3.06 10.57 -3.44
C PHE A 164 -3.63 11.81 -2.75
N THR A 165 -3.07 12.23 -1.61
CA THR A 165 -3.66 13.28 -0.75
C THR A 165 -3.01 14.66 -0.93
N GLY A 166 -1.82 14.72 -1.53
CA GLY A 166 -1.09 15.97 -1.78
C GLY A 166 -0.25 16.44 -0.59
N PHE A 167 0.66 17.37 -0.88
CA PHE A 167 1.63 17.89 0.08
C PHE A 167 0.96 18.69 1.21
N GLU A 168 -0.10 19.42 0.91
CA GLU A 168 -0.85 20.25 1.84
C GLU A 168 -1.48 19.42 2.97
N SER A 169 -2.02 18.25 2.62
CA SER A 169 -2.62 17.35 3.61
C SER A 169 -1.58 16.84 4.61
N LEU A 170 -0.35 16.59 4.14
CA LEU A 170 0.76 16.19 5.01
C LEU A 170 1.23 17.37 5.88
N HIS A 171 1.32 18.55 5.30
CA HIS A 171 1.65 19.78 6.03
C HIS A 171 0.66 20.05 7.17
N TYR A 172 -0.65 20.02 6.91
CA TYR A 172 -1.69 20.22 7.94
C TYR A 172 -1.69 19.14 9.03
N MET A 173 -1.26 17.91 8.70
CA MET A 173 -1.02 16.89 9.72
C MET A 173 0.14 17.30 10.63
N PHE A 174 1.24 17.80 10.06
CA PHE A 174 2.42 18.23 10.81
C PHE A 174 2.22 19.49 11.66
N GLU A 175 1.33 20.41 11.26
CA GLU A 175 0.96 21.58 12.07
C GLU A 175 0.39 21.21 13.45
N ARG A 176 -0.15 20.00 13.60
CA ARG A 176 -0.86 19.54 14.81
C ARG A 176 -0.19 18.36 15.50
N VAL A 177 1.11 18.18 15.31
CA VAL A 177 1.89 17.07 15.89
C VAL A 177 1.87 17.07 17.40
N TRP A 178 1.96 18.23 18.04
CA TRP A 178 2.21 18.33 19.48
C TRP A 178 0.98 18.85 20.22
N ASP A 179 0.68 18.27 21.38
CA ASP A 179 -0.32 18.85 22.28
C ASP A 179 0.22 20.12 22.97
N PRO A 180 -0.65 21.10 23.28
CA PRO A 180 -0.24 22.28 24.02
C PRO A 180 0.19 21.90 25.45
N VAL A 181 1.32 22.46 25.89
CA VAL A 181 1.81 22.30 27.27
C VAL A 181 1.09 23.33 28.15
N LEU A 182 0.02 22.90 28.82
CA LEU A 182 -0.81 23.79 29.67
C LEU A 182 -0.24 24.02 31.07
N VAL A 183 0.63 23.13 31.54
CA VAL A 183 1.25 23.20 32.87
C VAL A 183 2.77 23.31 32.71
N PRO A 184 3.43 24.32 33.31
CA PRO A 184 4.88 24.43 33.27
C PRO A 184 5.59 23.15 33.74
N GLY A 185 6.52 22.64 32.94
CA GLY A 185 7.27 21.42 33.23
C GLY A 185 6.59 20.10 32.84
N ALA A 186 5.34 20.13 32.34
CA ALA A 186 4.73 18.93 31.79
C ALA A 186 5.48 18.45 30.52
N PRO A 187 5.63 17.13 30.32
CA PRO A 187 6.34 16.60 29.18
C PRO A 187 5.59 16.89 27.88
N LYS A 188 6.35 17.19 26.83
CA LYS A 188 5.84 17.32 25.47
C LYS A 188 5.37 15.94 24.98
N LYS A 189 4.19 15.89 24.35
CA LYS A 189 3.57 14.66 23.86
C LYS A 189 3.02 14.86 22.46
N LEU A 190 3.10 13.80 21.65
CA LEU A 190 2.38 13.73 20.38
C LEU A 190 0.88 13.84 20.64
N SER A 191 0.21 14.64 19.82
CA SER A 191 -1.21 14.89 19.96
C SER A 191 -2.03 13.67 19.55
N TYR A 192 -3.17 13.48 20.19
CA TYR A 192 -4.14 12.47 19.77
C TYR A 192 -4.60 12.68 18.32
N TYR A 193 -4.71 13.94 17.89
CA TYR A 193 -5.08 14.29 16.52
C TYR A 193 -4.09 13.70 15.52
N PHE A 194 -2.79 13.94 15.72
CA PHE A 194 -1.73 13.47 14.82
C PHE A 194 -1.70 11.94 14.75
N LEU A 195 -1.76 11.26 15.89
CA LEU A 195 -1.71 9.80 15.94
C LEU A 195 -2.93 9.16 15.25
N ASN A 196 -4.14 9.66 15.51
CA ASN A 196 -5.36 9.17 14.85
C ASN A 196 -5.38 9.51 13.35
N ASP A 197 -4.86 10.66 12.92
CA ASP A 197 -4.79 11.02 11.50
C ASP A 197 -3.78 10.13 10.75
N TYR A 198 -2.63 9.85 11.35
CA TYR A 198 -1.64 8.89 10.84
C TYR A 198 -2.26 7.50 10.59
N GLU A 199 -3.02 6.96 11.55
CA GLU A 199 -3.66 5.64 11.40
C GLU A 199 -4.66 5.60 10.25
N ARG A 200 -5.47 6.66 10.13
CA ARG A 200 -6.48 6.78 9.06
C ARG A 200 -5.84 6.84 7.68
N TRP A 201 -4.70 7.50 7.56
CA TRP A 201 -3.99 7.63 6.29
C TRP A 201 -3.45 6.31 5.74
N LEU A 202 -3.04 5.40 6.62
CA LEU A 202 -2.49 4.12 6.19
C LEU A 202 -3.59 3.10 5.91
N SER A 203 -4.68 3.09 6.70
CA SER A 203 -5.85 2.21 6.52
C SER A 203 -5.50 0.73 6.25
N LEU A 204 -4.34 0.25 6.73
CA LEU A 204 -3.82 -1.11 6.44
C LEU A 204 -4.74 -2.20 6.98
N ASP A 205 -5.46 -1.90 8.05
CA ASP A 205 -6.43 -2.81 8.66
C ASP A 205 -7.54 -3.23 7.71
N THR A 206 -7.90 -2.36 6.78
CA THR A 206 -8.94 -2.59 5.77
C THR A 206 -8.38 -3.09 4.43
N ASN A 207 -7.06 -3.01 4.24
CA ASN A 207 -6.36 -3.36 3.00
C ASN A 207 -5.31 -4.47 3.23
N ARG A 208 -5.67 -5.51 3.99
CA ARG A 208 -4.74 -6.59 4.39
C ARG A 208 -4.09 -7.32 3.21
N LEU A 209 -4.83 -7.53 2.12
CA LEU A 209 -4.30 -8.14 0.90
C LEU A 209 -3.18 -7.31 0.27
N TYR A 210 -3.28 -5.97 0.34
CA TYR A 210 -2.20 -5.11 -0.13
C TYR A 210 -0.93 -5.43 0.66
N VAL A 211 -0.98 -5.41 1.99
CA VAL A 211 0.20 -5.67 2.83
C VAL A 211 0.83 -7.03 2.54
N LEU A 212 0.03 -8.08 2.42
CA LEU A 212 0.53 -9.45 2.26
C LEU A 212 1.02 -9.76 0.85
N MET A 213 0.39 -9.17 -0.17
CA MET A 213 0.63 -9.55 -1.57
C MET A 213 1.39 -8.49 -2.36
N HIS A 214 1.61 -7.29 -1.83
CA HIS A 214 2.16 -6.15 -2.59
C HIS A 214 3.44 -6.51 -3.33
N GLU A 215 4.46 -7.04 -2.65
CA GLU A 215 5.73 -7.34 -3.31
C GLU A 215 5.63 -8.45 -4.36
N SER A 216 4.68 -9.37 -4.21
CA SER A 216 4.50 -10.49 -5.15
C SER A 216 4.11 -10.03 -6.56
N ILE A 217 3.55 -8.82 -6.69
CA ILE A 217 3.11 -8.28 -7.98
C ILE A 217 4.29 -7.81 -8.85
N TYR A 218 5.47 -7.60 -8.25
CA TYR A 218 6.68 -7.17 -8.94
C TYR A 218 7.58 -8.33 -9.38
N CYS A 219 7.22 -9.56 -9.00
CA CYS A 219 8.07 -10.72 -9.19
C CYS A 219 7.88 -11.34 -10.59
N GLN A 220 8.95 -11.34 -11.40
CA GLN A 220 9.01 -12.05 -12.67
C GLN A 220 10.33 -12.85 -12.77
N GLY A 221 10.25 -14.17 -12.67
CA GLY A 221 11.43 -15.05 -12.73
C GLY A 221 12.33 -15.00 -11.49
N ALA A 222 11.96 -14.26 -10.44
CA ALA A 222 12.62 -14.24 -9.14
C ALA A 222 11.59 -14.08 -7.99
N PRO A 223 11.88 -14.58 -6.78
CA PRO A 223 11.05 -14.35 -5.60
C PRO A 223 11.22 -12.91 -5.05
N SER A 224 10.26 -12.44 -4.25
CA SER A 224 10.35 -11.13 -3.60
C SER A 224 11.51 -11.07 -2.60
N LEU A 225 11.76 -12.17 -1.89
CA LEU A 225 12.65 -12.24 -0.72
C LEU A 225 12.29 -11.20 0.35
N TRP A 226 11.03 -10.76 0.36
CA TRP A 226 10.45 -9.80 1.30
C TRP A 226 11.34 -8.59 1.54
N SER A 227 11.55 -7.78 0.49
CA SER A 227 12.41 -6.60 0.49
C SER A 227 12.18 -5.67 1.69
N VAL A 228 10.92 -5.52 2.12
CA VAL A 228 10.53 -4.71 3.28
C VAL A 228 11.12 -5.19 4.62
N THR A 229 11.56 -6.45 4.70
CA THR A 229 12.15 -7.04 5.93
C THR A 229 13.66 -6.79 6.05
N LYS A 230 14.28 -6.28 4.99
CA LYS A 230 15.67 -5.85 4.96
C LYS A 230 15.79 -4.42 5.51
#